data_AF-A0AAV0EU49-F1
#
_entry.id   AF-A0AAV0EU49-F1
#
_cell.length_a   1.000
_cell.length_b   1.000
_cell.length_c   1.000
_cell.angle_alpha   90.00
_cell.angle_beta   90.00
_cell.angle_gamma   90.00
#
_symmetry.space_group_name_H-M   'P 1'
#
loop_
_entity.id
_entity.type
_entity.pdbx_description
1 polymer ?
#
loop_
_entity_poly.entity_id
_entity_poly.type
_entity_poly.pdbx_seq_one_letter_code
_entity_poly.pdbx_strand_id
1 'polypeptide(L)'
;MKTWAFFSGDGDQKVTPDSLPFFDRTQLKEGKGKLETIFWENLKNFKIEDTHVDQLPTFKNKVRSTFSLKRGDLQRLKSHVMARRPGLSHVTSFTVTCSYVWNCVIRSRHVAGVYANDDEDELFGCTADCRARLDPPLPENYFGNCITVCYGYAKVKEHVGEDGLVAAAVVGESIRGQLYNNHKDGVLKGAEDWFTLLSTINMDRTLSLAGSPKFDYYGLDFGWGKPRKLEIPSIDITG
;
A
#
# COMPACT_ATOMS: atom_id res chain seq x y z
N MET A 1 4.52 18.87 -2.05
CA MET A 1 4.88 19.11 -0.63
C MET A 1 6.37 19.33 -0.42
N LYS A 2 7.27 18.36 -0.67
CA LYS A 2 8.72 18.53 -0.45
C LYS A 2 9.31 19.76 -1.16
N THR A 3 9.06 19.92 -2.46
CA THR A 3 9.50 21.08 -3.25
C THR A 3 8.93 22.40 -2.73
N TRP A 4 7.68 22.40 -2.27
CA TRP A 4 7.06 23.59 -1.69
C TRP A 4 7.68 23.94 -0.33
N ALA A 5 7.90 22.95 0.54
CA ALA A 5 8.59 23.12 1.82
C ALA A 5 9.99 23.71 1.60
N PHE A 6 10.75 23.17 0.64
CA PHE A 6 12.05 23.69 0.24
C PHE A 6 12.02 25.18 -0.13
N PHE A 7 11.11 25.60 -1.00
CA PHE A 7 10.98 27.00 -1.40
C PHE A 7 10.42 27.93 -0.31
N SER A 8 9.68 27.38 0.66
CA SER A 8 9.10 28.18 1.74
C SER A 8 10.10 28.42 2.87
N GLY A 9 11.00 27.46 3.11
CA GLY A 9 11.96 27.51 4.21
C GLY A 9 13.19 28.37 3.96
N ASP A 10 13.59 28.60 2.70
CA ASP A 10 14.80 29.37 2.38
C ASP A 10 14.64 30.07 1.01
N GLY A 11 14.68 31.40 1.01
CA GLY A 11 14.18 32.25 -0.09
C GLY A 11 15.03 32.31 -1.36
N ASP A 12 16.17 31.61 -1.46
CA ASP A 12 17.16 31.87 -2.52
C ASP A 12 17.90 30.62 -3.07
N GLN A 13 17.41 29.40 -2.82
CA GLN A 13 18.09 28.18 -3.28
C GLN A 13 17.64 27.70 -4.67
N LYS A 14 18.62 27.34 -5.51
CA LYS A 14 18.39 26.77 -6.84
C LYS A 14 18.01 25.29 -6.76
N VAL A 15 16.95 24.93 -7.49
CA VAL A 15 16.48 23.55 -7.66
C VAL A 15 17.45 22.77 -8.55
N THR A 16 17.78 21.54 -8.18
CA THR A 16 18.54 20.63 -9.06
C THR A 16 17.60 20.03 -10.11
N PRO A 17 18.05 19.81 -11.36
CA PRO A 17 17.21 19.21 -12.41
C PRO A 17 16.55 17.89 -12.00
N ASP A 18 17.23 17.08 -11.19
CA ASP A 18 16.74 15.78 -10.69
C ASP A 18 15.55 15.91 -9.72
N SER A 19 15.31 17.10 -9.17
CA SER A 19 14.17 17.38 -8.29
C SER A 19 12.97 17.99 -9.01
N LEU A 20 13.10 18.33 -10.29
CA LEU A 20 11.99 18.75 -11.14
C LEU A 20 11.21 17.53 -11.63
N PRO A 21 9.89 17.61 -11.82
CA PRO A 21 9.12 16.50 -12.34
C PRO A 21 9.51 16.18 -13.79
N PHE A 22 9.65 14.88 -14.09
CA PHE A 22 9.90 14.38 -15.44
C PHE A 22 8.57 14.01 -16.11
N PHE A 23 8.22 14.70 -17.21
CA PHE A 23 6.87 14.62 -17.81
C PHE A 23 6.75 13.72 -19.06
N ASP A 24 7.86 13.26 -19.62
CA ASP A 24 7.82 12.45 -20.85
C ASP A 24 7.21 11.06 -20.57
N ARG A 25 6.00 10.85 -21.08
CA ARG A 25 5.24 9.61 -20.91
C ARG A 25 5.63 8.53 -21.91
N THR A 26 6.40 8.84 -22.95
CA THR A 26 6.80 7.86 -23.97
C THR A 26 7.74 6.79 -23.43
N GLN A 27 8.36 7.03 -22.27
CA GLN A 27 9.18 6.04 -21.58
C GLN A 27 8.37 4.92 -20.93
N LEU A 28 7.05 5.10 -20.73
CA LEU A 28 6.15 4.00 -20.38
C LEU A 28 5.98 3.11 -21.61
N LYS A 29 6.94 2.21 -21.82
CA LYS A 29 6.83 1.16 -22.84
C LYS A 29 5.89 0.10 -22.31
N GLU A 30 4.59 0.30 -22.50
CA GLU A 30 3.64 -0.76 -22.27
C GLU A 30 3.98 -1.94 -23.18
N GLY A 31 4.10 -3.13 -22.60
CA GLY A 31 4.19 -4.37 -23.37
C GLY A 31 3.03 -4.44 -24.37
N LYS A 32 3.31 -4.16 -25.64
CA LYS A 32 2.39 -4.26 -26.79
C LYS A 32 1.11 -3.37 -26.74
N GLY A 33 1.04 -2.32 -25.92
CA GLY A 33 -0.11 -1.38 -25.90
C GLY A 33 -1.48 -1.99 -25.54
N LYS A 34 -1.48 -3.21 -24.98
CA LYS A 34 -2.71 -3.93 -24.64
C LYS A 34 -3.31 -3.45 -23.33
N LEU A 35 -2.49 -3.05 -22.36
CA LEU A 35 -2.95 -2.68 -21.03
C LEU A 35 -3.74 -1.37 -21.05
N GLU A 36 -3.26 -0.32 -21.71
CA GLU A 36 -4.00 0.93 -21.90
C GLU A 36 -5.40 0.66 -22.46
N THR A 37 -5.48 -0.15 -23.53
CA THR A 37 -6.76 -0.50 -24.16
C THR A 37 -7.67 -1.25 -23.19
N ILE A 38 -7.15 -2.28 -22.51
CA ILE A 38 -7.93 -3.06 -21.52
C ILE A 38 -8.45 -2.15 -20.40
N PHE A 39 -7.60 -1.28 -19.86
CA PHE A 39 -7.97 -0.38 -18.78
C PHE A 39 -9.01 0.63 -19.24
N TRP A 40 -8.84 1.19 -20.43
CA TRP A 40 -9.78 2.14 -21.01
C TRP A 40 -11.15 1.52 -21.25
N GLU A 41 -11.22 0.30 -21.82
CA GLU A 41 -12.49 -0.39 -22.03
C GLU A 41 -13.19 -0.75 -20.71
N ASN A 42 -12.43 -1.15 -19.69
CA ASN A 42 -13.00 -1.37 -18.36
C ASN A 42 -13.53 -0.07 -17.75
N LEU A 43 -12.76 1.03 -17.82
CA LEU A 43 -13.12 2.33 -17.26
C LEU A 43 -14.40 2.91 -17.87
N LYS A 44 -14.67 2.70 -19.16
CA LYS A 44 -15.95 3.14 -19.78
C LYS A 44 -17.19 2.56 -19.10
N ASN A 45 -17.06 1.39 -18.46
CA ASN A 45 -18.16 0.75 -17.75
C ASN A 45 -18.36 1.30 -16.34
N PHE A 46 -17.38 2.04 -15.79
CA PHE A 46 -17.53 2.72 -14.52
C PHE A 46 -18.25 4.06 -14.73
N LYS A 47 -19.39 4.22 -14.08
CA LYS A 47 -20.00 5.54 -13.93
C LYS A 47 -19.17 6.31 -12.91
N ILE A 48 -18.35 7.24 -13.39
CA ILE A 48 -17.72 8.23 -12.53
C ILE A 48 -18.84 9.19 -12.12
N GLU A 49 -19.47 8.90 -11.00
CA GLU A 49 -20.36 9.84 -10.36
C GLU A 49 -19.50 10.95 -9.78
N ASP A 50 -19.75 12.18 -10.23
CA ASP A 50 -19.16 13.35 -9.64
C ASP A 50 -19.74 13.52 -8.24
N THR A 51 -19.04 12.91 -7.29
CA THR A 51 -19.32 12.96 -5.88
C THR A 51 -18.43 14.00 -5.24
N HIS A 52 -18.13 15.12 -5.90
CA HIS A 52 -17.50 16.28 -5.26
C HIS A 52 -18.30 16.65 -3.99
N VAL A 53 -17.89 16.08 -2.87
CA VAL A 53 -18.39 16.45 -1.56
C VAL A 53 -17.44 17.54 -1.09
N ASP A 54 -17.90 18.78 -1.10
CA ASP A 54 -17.19 19.91 -0.46
C ASP A 54 -17.01 19.69 1.06
N GLN A 55 -17.58 18.61 1.61
CA GLN A 55 -17.55 18.23 3.00
C GLN A 55 -17.01 16.80 3.15
N LEU A 56 -16.03 16.62 4.04
CA LEU A 56 -15.65 15.29 4.48
C LEU A 56 -16.90 14.60 5.06
N PRO A 57 -17.25 13.37 4.63
CA PRO A 57 -18.42 12.69 5.13
C PRO A 57 -18.39 12.63 6.66
N THR A 58 -19.50 12.99 7.30
CA THR A 58 -19.60 12.94 8.76
C THR A 58 -19.89 11.50 9.18
N PHE A 59 -18.85 10.77 9.58
CA PHE A 59 -19.01 9.39 10.01
C PHE A 59 -19.51 9.32 11.45
N LYS A 60 -20.78 8.92 11.61
CA LYS A 60 -21.29 8.52 12.92
C LYS A 60 -20.72 7.13 13.24
N ASN A 61 -20.19 6.95 14.45
CA ASN A 61 -19.70 5.67 15.00
C ASN A 61 -18.33 5.17 14.50
N LYS A 62 -17.50 6.01 13.88
CA LYS A 62 -16.07 5.72 13.64
C LYS A 62 -15.20 6.59 14.55
N VAL A 63 -14.04 6.06 14.94
CA VAL A 63 -12.99 6.81 15.65
C VAL A 63 -11.66 6.61 14.93
N ARG A 64 -10.83 7.65 14.92
CA ARG A 64 -9.46 7.56 14.39
C ARG A 64 -8.46 7.45 15.52
N SER A 65 -7.49 6.55 15.37
CA SER A 65 -6.40 6.36 16.33
C SER A 65 -5.06 6.21 15.61
N THR A 66 -4.00 6.72 16.22
CA THR A 66 -2.62 6.58 15.74
C THR A 66 -1.85 5.65 16.66
N PHE A 67 -1.30 4.58 16.10
CA PHE A 67 -0.45 3.63 16.84
C PHE A 67 1.01 3.79 16.42
N SER A 68 1.92 3.73 17.40
CA SER A 68 3.36 3.86 17.16
C SER A 68 4.07 2.57 17.49
N LEU A 69 4.65 1.92 16.47
CA LEU A 69 5.57 0.79 16.65
C LEU A 69 7.00 1.31 16.70
N LYS A 70 7.71 1.08 17.81
CA LYS A 70 9.09 1.52 17.97
C LYS A 70 10.04 0.54 17.31
N ARG A 71 11.29 0.98 17.11
CA ARG A 71 12.36 0.13 16.57
C ARG A 71 12.50 -1.19 17.34
N GLY A 72 12.44 -1.14 18.67
CA GLY A 72 12.52 -2.34 19.52
C GLY A 72 11.39 -3.32 19.26
N ASP A 73 10.16 -2.83 19.07
CA ASP A 73 8.99 -3.66 18.76
C ASP A 73 9.16 -4.35 17.40
N LEU A 74 9.60 -3.60 16.39
CA LEU A 74 9.86 -4.13 15.04
C LEU A 74 10.94 -5.22 15.05
N GLN A 75 12.01 -5.05 15.83
CA GLN A 75 13.04 -6.09 15.93
C GLN A 75 12.51 -7.34 16.60
N ARG A 76 11.73 -7.20 17.68
CA ARG A 76 11.07 -8.34 18.34
C ARG A 76 10.14 -9.08 17.40
N LEU A 77 9.32 -8.36 16.62
CA LEU A 77 8.43 -8.95 15.62
C LEU A 77 9.20 -9.72 14.54
N LYS A 78 10.27 -9.13 13.99
CA LYS A 78 11.13 -9.81 13.01
C LYS A 78 11.74 -11.08 13.57
N SER A 79 12.36 -11.00 14.75
CA SER A 79 12.98 -12.16 15.40
C SER A 79 11.96 -13.27 15.68
N HIS A 80 10.76 -12.92 16.13
CA HIS A 80 9.69 -13.89 16.38
C HIS A 80 9.27 -14.62 15.10
N VAL A 81 9.03 -13.88 14.01
CA VAL A 81 8.65 -14.45 12.71
C VAL A 81 9.77 -15.34 12.15
N MET A 82 11.03 -14.88 12.17
CA MET A 82 12.16 -15.66 11.65
C MET A 82 12.43 -16.92 12.46
N ALA A 83 12.26 -16.88 13.78
CA ALA A 83 12.48 -18.04 14.64
C ALA A 83 11.46 -19.17 14.37
N ARG A 84 10.20 -18.83 14.08
CA ARG A 84 9.14 -19.82 13.81
C ARG A 84 9.06 -20.23 12.34
N ARG A 85 9.55 -19.41 11.42
CA ARG A 85 9.55 -19.70 9.98
C ARG A 85 10.84 -19.20 9.31
N PRO A 86 11.96 -19.89 9.50
CA PRO A 86 13.28 -19.45 9.02
C PRO A 86 13.40 -19.39 7.50
N GLY A 87 12.48 -20.03 6.75
CA GLY A 87 12.45 -19.99 5.29
C GLY A 87 11.83 -18.74 4.67
N LEU A 88 11.26 -17.82 5.47
CA LEU A 88 10.73 -16.56 4.93
C LEU A 88 11.87 -15.63 4.51
N SER A 89 11.86 -15.21 3.25
CA SER A 89 12.90 -14.38 2.65
C SER A 89 12.59 -12.88 2.71
N HIS A 90 11.31 -12.51 2.88
CA HIS A 90 10.83 -11.13 2.82
C HIS A 90 10.34 -10.59 4.18
N VAL A 91 11.17 -10.71 5.22
CA VAL A 91 10.87 -10.23 6.58
C VAL A 91 11.41 -8.81 6.80
N THR A 92 10.77 -7.82 6.18
CA THR A 92 11.13 -6.39 6.29
C THR A 92 10.36 -5.70 7.42
N SER A 93 10.75 -4.48 7.82
CA SER A 93 9.97 -3.69 8.79
C SER A 93 8.55 -3.43 8.30
N PHE A 94 8.38 -3.22 6.98
CA PHE A 94 7.09 -3.01 6.36
C PHE A 94 6.22 -4.27 6.49
N THR A 95 6.71 -5.43 6.03
CA THR A 95 5.93 -6.66 6.02
C THR A 95 5.53 -7.10 7.41
N VAL A 96 6.45 -7.08 8.40
CA VAL A 96 6.09 -7.46 9.78
C VAL A 96 5.10 -6.49 10.42
N THR A 97 5.14 -5.20 10.08
CA THR A 97 4.16 -4.22 10.56
C THR A 97 2.78 -4.52 9.98
N CYS A 98 2.71 -4.76 8.66
CA CYS A 98 1.48 -5.10 7.97
C CYS A 98 0.87 -6.37 8.53
N SER A 99 1.67 -7.43 8.67
CA SER A 99 1.24 -8.71 9.22
C SER A 99 0.76 -8.60 10.65
N TYR A 100 1.43 -7.81 11.49
CA TYR A 100 1.02 -7.57 12.87
C TYR A 100 -0.34 -6.87 12.92
N VAL A 101 -0.51 -5.77 12.18
CA VAL A 101 -1.78 -5.02 12.15
C VAL A 101 -2.90 -5.88 11.58
N TRP A 102 -2.65 -6.62 10.49
CA TRP A 102 -3.65 -7.48 9.86
C TRP A 102 -4.11 -8.59 10.80
N ASN A 103 -3.18 -9.24 11.50
CA ASN A 103 -3.50 -10.22 12.53
C ASN A 103 -4.32 -9.60 13.68
N CYS A 104 -3.97 -8.40 14.15
CA CYS A 104 -4.74 -7.70 15.18
C CYS A 104 -6.18 -7.39 14.72
N VAL A 105 -6.36 -6.94 13.48
CA VAL A 105 -7.68 -6.64 12.89
C VAL A 105 -8.53 -7.90 12.83
N ILE A 106 -8.00 -8.99 12.25
CA ILE A 106 -8.72 -10.25 12.12
C ILE A 106 -9.09 -10.81 13.48
N ARG A 107 -8.16 -10.86 14.43
CA ARG A 107 -8.45 -11.33 15.80
C ARG A 107 -9.50 -10.48 16.51
N SER A 108 -9.48 -9.17 16.30
CA SER A 108 -10.49 -8.28 16.89
C SER A 108 -11.87 -8.51 16.29
N ARG A 109 -11.98 -8.67 14.96
CA ARG A 109 -13.22 -9.04 14.26
C ARG A 109 -13.74 -10.41 14.71
N HIS A 110 -12.85 -11.37 14.92
CA HIS A 110 -13.20 -12.70 15.40
C HIS A 110 -13.79 -12.66 16.82
N VAL A 111 -13.13 -11.95 17.75
CA VAL A 111 -13.67 -11.76 19.11
C VAL A 111 -15.01 -11.03 19.11
N ALA A 112 -15.21 -10.10 18.16
CA ALA A 112 -16.47 -9.39 17.99
C ALA A 112 -17.58 -10.21 17.28
N GLY A 113 -17.31 -11.47 16.91
CA GLY A 113 -18.31 -12.34 16.27
C GLY A 113 -18.68 -11.93 14.85
N VAL A 114 -17.79 -11.24 14.14
CA VAL A 114 -18.05 -10.76 12.77
C VAL A 114 -18.02 -11.90 11.74
N TYR A 115 -17.36 -13.02 12.04
CA TYR A 115 -17.25 -14.18 11.14
C TYR A 115 -18.35 -15.20 11.44
N ALA A 116 -18.93 -15.76 10.38
CA ALA A 116 -19.86 -16.88 10.48
C ALA A 116 -19.13 -18.21 10.73
N ASN A 117 -17.91 -18.34 10.20
CA ASN A 117 -16.98 -19.44 10.49
C ASN A 117 -15.53 -19.01 10.22
N ASP A 118 -14.57 -19.81 10.71
CA ASP A 118 -13.15 -19.50 10.59
C ASP A 118 -12.52 -19.88 9.24
N ASP A 119 -13.30 -20.44 8.30
CA ASP A 119 -12.87 -20.77 6.94
C ASP A 119 -13.04 -19.61 5.95
N GLU A 120 -13.59 -18.47 6.39
CA GLU A 120 -13.69 -17.25 5.59
C GLU A 120 -12.29 -16.72 5.20
N ASP A 121 -12.20 -16.19 3.97
CA ASP A 121 -10.97 -15.59 3.44
C ASP A 121 -10.92 -14.09 3.77
N GLU A 122 -9.76 -13.63 4.21
CA GLU A 122 -9.41 -12.23 4.40
C GLU A 122 -8.35 -11.83 3.38
N LEU A 123 -8.42 -10.58 2.92
CA LEU A 123 -7.51 -10.02 1.94
C LEU A 123 -6.66 -8.92 2.57
N PHE A 124 -5.35 -9.01 2.39
CA PHE A 124 -4.45 -7.88 2.56
C PHE A 124 -4.10 -7.29 1.20
N GLY A 125 -4.18 -5.97 1.06
CA GLY A 125 -3.80 -5.26 -0.15
C GLY A 125 -2.90 -4.05 0.13
N CYS A 126 -1.89 -3.86 -0.69
CA CYS A 126 -1.12 -2.62 -0.74
C CYS A 126 -0.71 -2.29 -2.17
N THR A 127 -0.32 -1.03 -2.40
CA THR A 127 0.26 -0.61 -3.68
C THR A 127 1.77 -0.46 -3.55
N ALA A 128 2.48 -0.69 -4.64
CA ALA A 128 3.93 -0.60 -4.69
C ALA A 128 4.36 0.26 -5.87
N ASP A 129 5.34 1.15 -5.64
CA ASP A 129 5.95 1.94 -6.70
C ASP A 129 6.67 1.02 -7.72
N CYS A 130 6.31 1.15 -9.00
CA CYS A 130 6.88 0.35 -10.07
C CYS A 130 8.03 1.00 -10.84
N ARG A 131 8.38 2.28 -10.61
CA ARG A 131 9.33 3.03 -11.44
C ARG A 131 10.65 2.31 -11.62
N ALA A 132 11.27 1.91 -10.51
CA ALA A 132 12.54 1.19 -10.50
C ALA A 132 12.44 -0.30 -10.91
N ARG A 133 11.24 -0.79 -11.21
CA ARG A 133 10.94 -2.20 -11.52
C ARG A 133 10.49 -2.42 -12.96
N LEU A 134 10.32 -1.35 -13.73
CA LEU A 134 10.09 -1.40 -15.17
C LEU A 134 11.40 -1.69 -15.90
N ASP A 135 11.28 -2.15 -17.15
CA ASP A 135 12.41 -2.36 -18.05
C ASP A 135 12.19 -1.61 -19.37
N PRO A 136 12.87 -0.47 -19.60
CA PRO A 136 13.83 0.17 -18.69
C PRO A 136 13.15 0.83 -17.48
N PRO A 137 13.88 1.06 -16.37
CA PRO A 137 13.36 1.81 -15.22
C PRO A 137 12.97 3.24 -15.57
N LEU A 138 11.90 3.74 -14.96
CA LEU A 138 11.52 5.15 -15.05
C LEU A 138 12.35 6.01 -14.08
N PRO A 139 12.57 7.31 -14.42
CA PRO A 139 13.14 8.27 -13.49
C PRO A 139 12.33 8.36 -12.18
N GLU A 140 13.02 8.52 -11.04
CA GLU A 140 12.37 8.64 -9.72
C GLU A 140 11.41 9.84 -9.65
N ASN A 141 11.75 10.92 -10.36
CA ASN A 141 10.98 12.14 -10.52
C ASN A 141 9.88 12.07 -11.61
N TYR A 142 9.60 10.89 -12.20
CA TYR A 142 8.53 10.73 -13.18
C TYR A 142 7.18 11.23 -12.65
N PHE A 143 6.55 12.13 -13.41
CA PHE A 143 5.27 12.73 -13.08
C PHE A 143 4.11 11.86 -13.58
N GLY A 144 3.45 11.19 -12.64
CA GLY A 144 2.29 10.34 -12.89
C GLY A 144 2.21 9.17 -11.93
N ASN A 145 1.18 8.33 -12.10
CA ASN A 145 1.05 7.09 -11.36
C ASN A 145 1.93 6.01 -12.02
N CYS A 146 2.84 5.41 -11.25
CA CYS A 146 3.46 4.13 -11.57
C CYS A 146 3.38 3.28 -10.30
N ILE A 147 2.24 2.62 -10.15
CA ILE A 147 2.01 1.70 -9.05
C ILE A 147 1.55 0.35 -9.59
N THR A 148 1.91 -0.71 -8.88
CA THR A 148 1.34 -2.05 -9.04
C THR A 148 0.59 -2.44 -7.77
N VAL A 149 -0.39 -3.32 -7.90
CA VAL A 149 -1.14 -3.87 -6.77
C VAL A 149 -0.39 -5.10 -6.24
N CYS A 150 -0.24 -5.18 -4.92
CA CYS A 150 0.27 -6.36 -4.24
C CYS A 150 -0.75 -6.82 -3.21
N TYR A 151 -1.09 -8.10 -3.21
CA TYR A 151 -2.09 -8.63 -2.30
C TYR A 151 -1.76 -10.03 -1.79
N GLY A 152 -2.44 -10.46 -0.73
CA GLY A 152 -2.35 -11.81 -0.19
C GLY A 152 -3.64 -12.21 0.52
N TYR A 153 -4.04 -13.46 0.34
CA TYR A 153 -5.18 -14.05 1.02
C TYR A 153 -4.72 -14.91 2.19
N ALA A 154 -5.52 -14.96 3.24
CA ALA A 154 -5.37 -15.88 4.34
C ALA A 154 -6.74 -16.23 4.94
N LYS A 155 -6.86 -17.41 5.54
CA LYS A 155 -8.09 -17.78 6.24
C LYS A 155 -8.11 -17.23 7.65
N VAL A 156 -9.30 -16.91 8.17
CA VAL A 156 -9.47 -16.43 9.55
C VAL A 156 -8.81 -17.40 10.56
N LYS A 157 -9.01 -18.71 10.40
CA LYS A 157 -8.42 -19.76 11.25
C LYS A 157 -6.89 -19.69 11.35
N GLU A 158 -6.21 -19.25 10.29
CA GLU A 158 -4.76 -19.15 10.25
C GLU A 158 -4.26 -18.00 11.12
N HIS A 159 -5.05 -16.94 11.29
CA HIS A 159 -4.74 -15.77 12.11
C HIS A 159 -5.13 -15.93 13.58
N VAL A 160 -6.20 -16.66 13.88
CA VAL A 160 -6.65 -16.85 15.27
C VAL A 160 -5.89 -17.95 16.00
N GLY A 161 -5.19 -18.82 15.27
CA GLY A 161 -4.32 -19.85 15.84
C GLY A 161 -3.09 -19.33 16.60
N GLU A 162 -2.37 -20.25 17.23
CA GLU A 162 -1.18 -19.97 18.06
C GLU A 162 -0.08 -19.22 17.27
N ASP A 163 0.00 -19.47 15.96
CA ASP A 163 0.97 -18.90 15.02
C ASP A 163 0.40 -17.79 14.12
N GLY A 164 -0.69 -17.13 14.54
CA GLY A 164 -1.40 -16.14 13.73
C GLY A 164 -0.55 -15.03 13.10
N LEU A 165 0.46 -14.54 13.84
CA LEU A 165 1.40 -13.55 13.31
C LEU A 165 2.32 -14.13 12.22
N VAL A 166 2.73 -15.39 12.36
CA VAL A 166 3.60 -16.08 11.40
C VAL A 166 2.82 -16.44 10.14
N ALA A 167 1.54 -16.80 10.27
CA ALA A 167 0.62 -16.95 9.15
C ALA A 167 0.47 -15.61 8.39
N ALA A 168 0.20 -14.53 9.11
CA ALA A 168 0.11 -13.19 8.53
C ALA A 168 1.42 -12.74 7.85
N ALA A 169 2.59 -13.21 8.32
CA ALA A 169 3.90 -12.89 7.75
C ALA A 169 4.11 -13.44 6.33
N VAL A 170 3.31 -14.43 5.91
CA VAL A 170 3.33 -14.98 4.54
C VAL A 170 3.01 -13.92 3.50
N VAL A 171 2.27 -12.86 3.88
CA VAL A 171 2.00 -11.72 2.99
C VAL A 171 3.28 -11.10 2.42
N GLY A 172 4.40 -11.17 3.15
CA GLY A 172 5.69 -10.71 2.66
C GLY A 172 6.16 -11.50 1.43
N GLU A 173 5.97 -12.82 1.40
CA GLU A 173 6.29 -13.64 0.23
C GLU A 173 5.33 -13.38 -0.91
N SER A 174 4.04 -13.15 -0.64
CA SER A 174 3.07 -12.76 -1.69
C SER A 174 3.48 -11.45 -2.36
N ILE A 175 3.86 -10.44 -1.57
CA ILE A 175 4.38 -9.15 -2.07
C ILE A 175 5.67 -9.38 -2.85
N ARG A 176 6.62 -10.15 -2.31
CA ARG A 176 7.88 -10.44 -2.99
C ARG A 176 7.65 -11.16 -4.33
N GLY A 177 6.74 -12.13 -4.36
CA GLY A 177 6.39 -12.89 -5.55
C GLY A 177 5.85 -11.99 -6.65
N GLN A 178 4.88 -11.12 -6.33
CA GLN A 178 4.30 -10.18 -7.28
C GLN A 178 5.30 -9.14 -7.79
N LEU A 179 6.21 -8.68 -6.93
CA LEU A 179 7.17 -7.63 -7.28
C LEU A 179 8.42 -8.13 -8.00
N TYR A 180 8.88 -9.35 -7.71
CA TYR A 180 10.20 -9.81 -8.14
C TYR A 180 10.15 -11.11 -8.94
N ASN A 181 9.20 -12.02 -8.74
CA ASN A 181 9.27 -13.32 -9.43
C ASN A 181 8.83 -13.27 -10.90
N ASN A 182 8.31 -12.13 -11.37
CA ASN A 182 7.86 -11.92 -12.75
C ASN A 182 8.93 -11.35 -13.69
N HIS A 183 10.22 -11.57 -13.41
CA HIS A 183 11.34 -10.93 -14.14
C HIS A 183 11.27 -11.00 -15.69
N LYS A 184 10.65 -12.04 -16.26
CA LYS A 184 10.49 -12.17 -17.73
C LYS A 184 9.26 -11.45 -18.29
N ASP A 185 8.22 -11.29 -17.48
CA ASP A 185 6.91 -10.77 -17.89
C ASP A 185 6.64 -9.35 -17.36
N GLY A 186 7.55 -8.82 -16.52
CA GLY A 186 7.49 -7.48 -15.94
C GLY A 186 6.67 -7.39 -14.65
N VAL A 187 6.84 -6.28 -13.92
CA VAL A 187 6.14 -5.97 -12.65
C VAL A 187 4.62 -5.74 -12.81
N LEU A 188 4.15 -5.59 -14.06
CA LEU A 188 2.75 -5.40 -14.42
C LEU A 188 2.08 -6.67 -14.96
N LYS A 189 2.73 -7.83 -14.85
CA LYS A 189 2.13 -9.11 -15.23
C LYS A 189 0.81 -9.33 -14.48
N GLY A 190 -0.27 -9.64 -15.21
CA GLY A 190 -1.61 -9.85 -14.63
C GLY A 190 -2.38 -8.56 -14.37
N ALA A 191 -1.86 -7.40 -14.78
CA ALA A 191 -2.58 -6.13 -14.68
C ALA A 191 -3.87 -6.11 -15.51
N GLU A 192 -3.95 -6.92 -16.57
CA GLU A 192 -5.14 -7.12 -17.38
C GLU A 192 -6.37 -7.58 -16.56
N ASP A 193 -6.15 -8.30 -15.46
CA ASP A 193 -7.20 -8.89 -14.63
C ASP A 193 -7.53 -8.05 -13.40
N TRP A 194 -6.90 -6.89 -13.20
CA TRP A 194 -7.08 -6.10 -11.98
C TRP A 194 -8.52 -5.63 -11.78
N PHE A 195 -9.24 -5.24 -12.84
CA PHE A 195 -10.65 -4.85 -12.71
C PHE A 195 -11.53 -6.03 -12.30
N THR A 196 -11.25 -7.22 -12.81
CA THR A 196 -11.92 -8.46 -12.39
C THR A 196 -11.62 -8.73 -10.92
N LEU A 197 -10.35 -8.67 -10.50
CA LEU A 197 -9.96 -8.81 -9.11
C LEU A 197 -10.71 -7.82 -8.22
N LEU A 198 -10.64 -6.53 -8.52
CA LEU A 198 -11.28 -5.46 -7.74
C LEU A 198 -12.80 -5.63 -7.63
N SER A 199 -13.47 -6.13 -8.67
CA SER A 199 -14.92 -6.37 -8.62
C SER A 199 -15.33 -7.56 -7.75
N THR A 200 -14.40 -8.47 -7.44
CA THR A 200 -14.64 -9.63 -6.57
C THR A 200 -14.25 -9.41 -5.11
N ILE A 201 -13.57 -8.31 -4.81
CA ILE A 201 -13.08 -8.03 -3.45
C ILE A 201 -14.24 -7.63 -2.54
N ASN A 202 -14.39 -8.35 -1.44
CA ASN A 202 -15.22 -7.91 -0.33
C ASN A 202 -14.44 -6.89 0.52
N MET A 203 -14.83 -5.61 0.44
CA MET A 203 -14.19 -4.52 1.18
C MET A 203 -14.29 -4.69 2.71
N ASP A 204 -15.35 -5.31 3.22
CA ASP A 204 -15.50 -5.59 4.66
C ASP A 204 -14.51 -6.66 5.16
N ARG A 205 -13.96 -7.47 4.24
CA ARG A 205 -12.95 -8.52 4.48
C ARG A 205 -11.58 -8.17 3.93
N THR A 206 -11.31 -6.87 3.76
CA THR A 206 -10.05 -6.37 3.21
C THR A 206 -9.38 -5.40 4.17
N LEU A 207 -8.08 -5.56 4.36
CA LEU A 207 -7.21 -4.53 4.93
C LEU A 207 -6.35 -3.93 3.82
N SER A 208 -6.54 -2.63 3.55
CA SER A 208 -5.75 -1.88 2.57
C SER A 208 -4.87 -0.82 3.24
N LEU A 209 -3.76 -0.45 2.57
CA LEU A 209 -2.83 0.58 3.06
C LEU A 209 -2.85 1.83 2.18
N ALA A 210 -3.00 2.99 2.81
CA ALA A 210 -3.03 4.29 2.13
C ALA A 210 -1.67 5.03 2.12
N GLY A 211 -0.61 4.47 2.73
CA GLY A 211 0.65 5.17 2.93
C GLY A 211 1.88 4.28 2.82
N SER A 212 3.07 4.91 2.81
CA SER A 212 4.36 4.24 2.72
C SER A 212 5.36 4.83 3.71
N PRO A 213 6.19 4.01 4.38
CA PRO A 213 7.26 4.49 5.24
C PRO A 213 8.33 5.29 4.48
N LYS A 214 8.33 5.25 3.14
CA LYS A 214 9.22 6.08 2.30
C LYS A 214 8.76 7.53 2.18
N PHE A 215 7.50 7.82 2.53
CA PHE A 215 6.97 9.18 2.52
C PHE A 215 7.28 9.87 3.85
N ASP A 216 8.45 10.50 3.92
CA ASP A 216 8.88 11.27 5.08
C ASP A 216 8.19 12.64 5.15
N TYR A 217 6.93 12.64 5.60
CA TYR A 217 6.16 13.87 5.83
C TYR A 217 6.60 14.61 7.09
N TYR A 218 7.17 13.91 8.09
CA TYR A 218 7.68 14.54 9.31
C TYR A 218 9.02 15.27 9.08
N GLY A 219 9.73 14.94 8.00
CA GLY A 219 10.91 15.68 7.53
C GLY A 219 10.60 17.01 6.84
N LEU A 220 9.34 17.32 6.54
CA LEU A 220 8.95 18.60 5.92
C LEU A 220 9.15 19.75 6.89
N ASP A 221 9.68 20.87 6.41
CA ASP A 221 9.76 22.13 7.15
C ASP A 221 9.50 23.29 6.20
N PHE A 222 8.51 24.13 6.52
CA PHE A 222 8.10 25.27 5.70
C PHE A 222 8.69 26.60 6.21
N GLY A 223 9.62 26.56 7.17
CA GLY A 223 10.16 27.73 7.86
C GLY A 223 9.51 27.99 9.23
N TRP A 224 8.52 27.17 9.61
CA TRP A 224 7.84 27.25 10.91
C TRP A 224 8.07 26.00 11.77
N GLY A 225 9.01 25.14 11.37
CA GLY A 225 9.34 23.89 12.05
C GLY A 225 8.61 22.67 11.48
N LYS A 226 8.99 21.50 11.99
CA LYS A 226 8.49 20.19 11.53
C LYS A 226 7.06 19.88 12.00
N PRO A 227 6.27 19.11 11.22
CA PRO A 227 4.95 18.66 11.62
C PRO A 227 4.97 17.91 12.96
N ARG A 228 3.94 18.16 13.78
CA ARG A 228 3.74 17.44 15.04
C ARG A 228 2.90 16.18 14.88
N LYS A 229 1.99 16.15 13.89
CA LYS A 229 1.07 15.06 13.64
C LYS A 229 0.67 15.05 12.16
N LEU A 230 0.71 13.87 11.55
CA LEU A 230 0.19 13.60 10.22
C LEU A 230 -1.14 12.87 10.33
N GLU A 231 -2.09 13.28 9.50
CA GLU A 231 -3.40 12.66 9.38
C GLU A 231 -3.69 12.41 7.90
N ILE A 232 -4.33 11.27 7.58
CA ILE A 232 -4.73 10.90 6.22
C ILE A 232 -6.26 10.79 6.20
N PRO A 233 -7.00 11.89 5.96
CA PRO A 233 -8.44 11.89 6.15
C PRO A 233 -9.23 10.95 5.23
N SER A 234 -8.68 10.64 4.06
CA SER A 234 -9.32 9.76 3.09
C SER A 234 -9.55 8.34 3.61
N ILE A 235 -8.78 7.88 4.62
CA ILE A 235 -8.96 6.54 5.18
C ILE A 235 -10.27 6.37 5.95
N ASP A 236 -10.93 7.46 6.33
CA ASP A 236 -12.24 7.37 7.00
C ASP A 236 -13.32 6.81 6.06
N ILE A 237 -13.16 7.05 4.75
CA ILE A 237 -14.02 6.53 3.67
C ILE A 237 -13.57 5.13 3.27
N THR A 238 -12.27 4.94 3.03
CA THR A 238 -11.74 3.74 2.38
C THR A 238 -11.31 2.62 3.34
N GLY A 239 -11.39 2.85 4.66
CA GLY A 239 -10.94 1.91 5.70
C GLY A 239 -11.86 1.82 6.91
#